data_AF-A0AAC9TUQ1-F1
#
_entry.id   AF-A0AAC9TUQ1-F1
#
_cell.length_a   1.000
_cell.length_b   1.000
_cell.length_c   1.000
_cell.angle_alpha   90.00
_cell.angle_beta   90.00
_cell.angle_gamma   90.00
#
_symmetry.space_group_name_H-M   'P 1'
#
loop_
_entity.id
_entity.type
_entity.pdbx_description
1 polymer ?
#
loop_
_entity_poly.entity_id
_entity_poly.type
_entity_poly.pdbx_seq_one_letter_code
_entity_poly.pdbx_strand_id
1 'polypeptide(L)'
;MKKILFCLLFIFINSLFLFSKETIERDLSYNPNFSSSKFKDWLLVATFSGDNVPTLRFVDKTENMYWESSDTSIKEYSYKGKNSKAGIFFISSMTYYQYRGYNPLYTEKRNRENANAMKRFYFYRFTGKGGGIISLDNTLVAVDIYTKYVYIYGVPVEEDKVFGVDVPTKWGPSDTVKYKGSIMPFYKYDPVGHVMDDGTIVLYDFYLDSFLDKENRYQPLYNSKYIYK
;
A
#
# COMPACT_ATOMS: atom_id res chain seq x y z
N MET A 1 49.30 34.45 4.72
CA MET A 1 48.88 33.09 4.31
C MET A 1 48.48 32.29 5.55
N LYS A 2 47.41 31.48 5.44
CA LYS A 2 46.76 30.60 6.46
C LYS A 2 45.70 31.34 7.30
N LYS A 3 44.47 31.42 6.81
CA LYS A 3 43.37 30.42 6.83
C LYS A 3 42.62 30.43 8.17
N ILE A 4 41.50 31.14 8.12
CA ILE A 4 40.31 31.06 8.98
C ILE A 4 39.95 29.58 9.17
N LEU A 5 39.99 29.09 10.41
CA LEU A 5 39.41 27.80 10.78
C LEU A 5 38.00 28.08 11.28
N PHE A 6 37.06 27.69 10.43
CA PHE A 6 35.62 27.87 10.57
C PHE A 6 35.09 26.99 11.70
N CYS A 7 34.23 27.56 12.54
CA CYS A 7 33.40 26.83 13.50
C CYS A 7 32.50 25.84 12.76
N LEU A 8 32.71 24.54 12.97
CA LEU A 8 31.74 23.50 12.67
C LEU A 8 31.55 22.67 13.94
N LEU A 9 30.93 23.30 14.94
CA LEU A 9 30.22 22.62 16.00
C LEU A 9 28.72 22.67 15.64
N PHE A 10 28.34 21.92 14.61
CA PHE A 10 26.93 21.69 14.27
C PHE A 10 26.66 20.18 14.32
N ILE A 11 26.07 19.77 15.44
CA ILE A 11 25.02 18.75 15.53
C ILE A 11 25.35 17.41 14.84
N PHE A 12 26.18 16.59 15.50
CA PHE A 12 26.06 15.13 15.40
C PHE A 12 24.97 14.67 16.37
N ILE A 13 23.71 15.01 16.08
CA ILE A 13 22.54 14.45 16.75
C ILE A 13 21.57 14.04 15.63
N ASN A 14 21.12 12.79 15.70
CA ASN A 14 20.12 12.14 14.84
C ASN A 14 20.60 11.41 13.59
N SER A 15 21.41 10.37 13.77
CA SER A 15 21.30 9.18 12.90
C SER A 15 21.21 7.85 13.66
N LEU A 16 21.25 7.86 15.00
CA LEU A 16 21.07 6.66 15.84
C LEU A 16 19.70 6.56 16.52
N PHE A 17 18.79 7.51 16.29
CA PHE A 17 17.46 7.54 16.95
C PHE A 17 16.26 7.25 16.03
N LEU A 18 16.45 7.04 14.72
CA LEU A 18 15.34 6.72 13.79
C LEU A 18 14.89 5.25 13.83
N PHE A 19 15.61 4.39 14.54
CA PHE A 19 15.10 3.08 14.97
C PHE A 19 14.97 3.06 16.50
N SER A 20 14.44 4.16 17.06
CA SER A 20 13.66 4.07 18.29
C SER A 20 12.73 2.87 18.12
N LYS A 21 12.95 1.89 19.00
CA LYS A 21 12.25 0.63 19.10
C LYS A 21 10.84 0.90 19.61
N GLU A 22 10.09 1.72 18.89
CA GLU A 22 8.72 2.00 19.20
C GLU A 22 7.99 0.66 19.14
N THR A 23 7.57 0.22 20.32
CA THR A 23 6.44 -0.68 20.43
C THR A 23 5.30 0.00 19.69
N ILE A 24 5.10 -0.37 18.42
CA ILE A 24 3.91 0.00 17.66
C ILE A 24 2.76 -0.71 18.38
N GLU A 25 2.13 0.00 19.31
CA GLU A 25 0.87 -0.41 19.91
C GLU A 25 -0.16 -0.35 18.77
N ARG A 26 -0.65 -1.52 18.35
CA ARG A 26 -1.58 -1.61 17.23
C ARG A 26 -2.99 -1.54 17.77
N ASP A 27 -3.77 -0.60 17.25
CA ASP A 27 -5.20 -0.60 17.49
C ASP A 27 -5.82 -1.93 17.07
N LEU A 28 -6.71 -2.42 17.92
CA LEU A 28 -7.46 -3.64 17.66
C LEU A 28 -8.39 -3.37 16.47
N SER A 29 -8.18 -4.10 15.38
CA SER A 29 -9.09 -4.12 14.24
C SER A 29 -10.35 -4.98 14.49
N TYR A 30 -10.43 -5.63 15.66
CA TYR A 30 -11.48 -6.59 15.97
C TYR A 30 -12.76 -5.87 16.42
N ASN A 31 -13.69 -5.73 15.48
CA ASN A 31 -15.08 -5.43 15.74
C ASN A 31 -15.93 -6.65 15.30
N PRO A 32 -16.56 -7.40 16.23
CA PRO A 32 -17.33 -8.60 15.88
C PRO A 32 -18.54 -8.30 14.99
N ASN A 33 -19.02 -7.06 14.96
CA ASN A 33 -20.14 -6.63 14.11
C ASN A 33 -19.68 -6.14 12.73
N PHE A 34 -18.37 -6.02 12.49
CA PHE A 34 -17.84 -5.59 11.21
C PHE A 34 -17.78 -6.76 10.22
N SER A 35 -18.90 -6.95 9.51
CA SER A 35 -19.05 -7.95 8.47
C SER A 35 -18.03 -7.80 7.33
N SER A 36 -17.39 -8.90 6.95
CA SER A 36 -16.52 -8.98 5.77
C SER A 36 -17.29 -8.80 4.46
N SER A 37 -18.62 -8.93 4.46
CA SER A 37 -19.43 -8.74 3.26
C SER A 37 -19.38 -7.30 2.72
N LYS A 38 -19.12 -6.30 3.57
CA LYS A 38 -19.05 -4.88 3.16
C LYS A 38 -18.02 -4.64 2.05
N PHE A 39 -16.88 -5.34 2.08
CA PHE A 39 -15.80 -5.19 1.08
C PHE A 39 -16.19 -5.56 -0.35
N LYS A 40 -17.30 -6.29 -0.56
CA LYS A 40 -17.79 -6.59 -1.91
C LYS A 40 -18.42 -5.36 -2.58
N ASP A 41 -18.96 -4.45 -1.78
CA ASP A 41 -19.71 -3.28 -2.25
C ASP A 41 -18.94 -1.98 -2.01
N TRP A 42 -18.06 -1.95 -1.00
CA TRP A 42 -17.20 -0.83 -0.74
C TRP A 42 -16.16 -0.60 -1.84
N LEU A 43 -16.05 0.65 -2.24
CA LEU A 43 -15.15 1.13 -3.28
C LEU A 43 -13.97 1.84 -2.64
N LEU A 44 -12.75 1.44 -2.99
CA LEU A 44 -11.55 2.07 -2.48
C LEU A 44 -11.27 3.37 -3.23
N VAL A 45 -11.08 4.46 -2.50
CA VAL A 45 -10.63 5.74 -3.02
C VAL A 45 -9.26 6.06 -2.44
N ALA A 46 -8.36 6.55 -3.30
CA ALA A 46 -7.03 7.00 -2.93
C ALA A 46 -6.83 8.48 -3.28
N THR A 47 -6.30 9.24 -2.32
CA THR A 47 -5.75 10.58 -2.52
C THR A 47 -4.30 10.60 -2.07
N PHE A 48 -3.51 11.53 -2.58
CA PHE A 48 -2.08 11.58 -2.28
C PHE A 48 -1.68 12.99 -1.83
N SER A 49 -0.80 13.05 -0.84
CA SER A 49 -0.28 14.31 -0.30
C SER A 49 0.70 15.00 -1.27
N GLY A 50 1.26 16.13 -0.82
CA GLY A 50 2.39 16.81 -1.45
C GLY A 50 3.55 15.88 -1.80
N ASP A 51 3.87 15.01 -0.85
CA ASP A 51 5.00 14.07 -0.86
C ASP A 51 4.57 12.67 -1.34
N ASN A 52 3.44 12.58 -2.04
CA ASN A 52 2.86 11.34 -2.55
C ASN A 52 2.46 10.31 -1.47
N VAL A 53 2.34 10.73 -0.21
CA VAL A 53 1.87 9.86 0.87
C VAL A 53 0.37 9.57 0.67
N PRO A 54 -0.06 8.31 0.65
CA PRO A 54 -1.44 7.97 0.35
C PRO A 54 -2.36 8.20 1.56
N THR A 55 -3.58 8.63 1.27
CA THR A 55 -4.74 8.49 2.16
C THR A 55 -5.76 7.62 1.45
N LEU A 56 -6.22 6.59 2.14
CA LEU A 56 -7.12 5.58 1.59
C LEU A 56 -8.43 5.56 2.38
N ARG A 57 -9.55 5.35 1.69
CA ARG A 57 -10.85 5.18 2.32
C ARG A 57 -11.78 4.33 1.47
N PHE A 58 -12.62 3.54 2.10
CA PHE A 58 -13.78 2.92 1.48
C PHE A 58 -14.99 3.85 1.49
N VAL A 59 -15.68 3.91 0.36
CA VAL A 59 -16.97 4.57 0.21
C VAL A 59 -18.03 3.57 -0.26
N ASP A 60 -19.29 3.84 0.03
CA ASP A 60 -20.38 3.01 -0.46
C ASP A 60 -20.54 3.12 -1.98
N LYS A 61 -20.90 1.99 -2.61
CA LYS A 61 -21.32 2.00 -4.01
C LYS A 61 -22.57 2.85 -4.20
N THR A 62 -22.74 3.34 -5.41
CA THR A 62 -23.97 3.99 -5.88
C THR A 62 -24.46 3.28 -7.14
N GLU A 63 -25.64 3.66 -7.64
CA GLU A 63 -26.18 3.11 -8.89
C GLU A 63 -25.23 3.29 -10.08
N ASN A 64 -24.42 4.35 -10.08
CA ASN A 64 -23.49 4.69 -11.17
C ASN A 64 -22.02 4.41 -10.83
N MET A 65 -21.75 3.89 -9.63
CA MET A 65 -20.38 3.66 -9.16
C MET A 65 -20.38 2.36 -8.36
N TYR A 66 -19.99 1.26 -9.00
CA TYR A 66 -19.92 -0.07 -8.40
C TYR A 66 -18.84 -0.90 -9.08
N TRP A 67 -18.38 -1.97 -8.42
CA TRP A 67 -17.42 -2.91 -8.98
C TRP A 67 -18.03 -3.70 -10.14
N GLU A 68 -17.44 -3.58 -11.33
CA GLU A 68 -17.79 -4.36 -12.53
C GLU A 68 -16.77 -5.46 -12.74
N SER A 69 -17.22 -6.70 -13.01
CA SER A 69 -16.32 -7.80 -13.34
C SER A 69 -15.59 -7.50 -14.65
N SER A 70 -14.27 -7.37 -14.61
CA SER A 70 -13.44 -7.06 -15.79
C SER A 70 -12.66 -8.28 -16.31
N ASP A 71 -12.22 -9.17 -15.42
CA ASP A 71 -11.62 -10.45 -15.81
C ASP A 71 -11.89 -11.53 -14.75
N THR A 72 -12.75 -12.48 -15.09
CA THR A 72 -13.14 -13.56 -14.19
C THR A 72 -12.03 -14.58 -13.94
N SER A 73 -11.06 -14.72 -14.84
CA SER A 73 -9.96 -15.69 -14.72
C SER A 73 -9.01 -15.35 -13.57
N ILE A 74 -8.85 -14.05 -13.30
CA ILE A 74 -8.04 -13.50 -12.21
C ILE A 74 -8.89 -12.82 -11.13
N LYS A 75 -10.22 -13.00 -11.20
CA LYS A 75 -11.20 -12.46 -10.24
C LYS A 75 -11.07 -10.94 -10.06
N GLU A 76 -10.80 -10.25 -11.17
CA GLU A 76 -10.66 -8.81 -11.25
C GLU A 76 -12.02 -8.14 -11.42
N TYR A 77 -12.21 -7.10 -10.64
CA TYR A 77 -13.30 -6.16 -10.76
C TYR A 77 -12.70 -4.76 -10.90
N SER A 78 -13.37 -3.87 -11.62
CA SER A 78 -12.92 -2.49 -11.78
C SER A 78 -14.06 -1.50 -11.71
N TYR A 79 -13.75 -0.23 -11.43
CA TYR A 79 -14.70 0.86 -11.61
C TYR A 79 -13.96 2.15 -11.97
N LYS A 80 -14.67 3.08 -12.62
CA LYS A 80 -14.13 4.41 -12.95
C LYS A 80 -14.21 5.33 -11.73
N GLY A 81 -13.04 5.69 -11.22
CA GLY A 81 -12.89 6.58 -10.09
C GLY A 81 -12.97 8.05 -10.50
N LYS A 82 -13.16 8.92 -9.51
CA LYS A 82 -12.96 10.36 -9.69
C LYS A 82 -11.48 10.64 -9.92
N ASN A 83 -11.18 11.73 -10.64
CA ASN A 83 -9.82 12.23 -10.77
C ASN A 83 -9.24 12.59 -9.39
N SER A 84 -7.93 12.51 -9.25
CA SER A 84 -7.20 12.78 -8.01
C SER A 84 -6.01 13.69 -8.26
N LYS A 85 -5.18 13.91 -7.24
CA LYS A 85 -3.91 14.63 -7.36
C LYS A 85 -2.85 13.96 -6.49
N ALA A 86 -1.60 14.08 -6.92
CA ALA A 86 -0.42 13.75 -6.13
C ALA A 86 0.57 14.92 -6.24
N GLY A 87 0.81 15.60 -5.12
CA GLY A 87 1.49 16.89 -5.11
C GLY A 87 0.85 17.93 -6.05
N ILE A 88 1.65 18.41 -7.01
CA ILE A 88 1.19 19.36 -8.04
C ILE A 88 0.61 18.66 -9.28
N PHE A 89 0.70 17.33 -9.37
CA PHE A 89 0.28 16.56 -10.54
C PHE A 89 -1.16 16.11 -10.43
N PHE A 90 -1.98 16.53 -11.39
CA PHE A 90 -3.33 16.01 -11.56
C PHE A 90 -3.29 14.59 -12.10
N ILE A 91 -4.12 13.70 -11.54
CA ILE A 91 -4.28 12.32 -12.02
C ILE A 91 -5.67 12.21 -12.63
N SER A 92 -5.74 12.13 -13.95
CA SER A 92 -6.99 11.97 -14.69
C SER A 92 -7.28 10.51 -15.02
N SER A 93 -8.53 10.24 -15.44
CA SER A 93 -8.95 8.94 -15.98
C SER A 93 -8.70 7.76 -15.02
N MET A 94 -8.88 7.99 -13.72
CA MET A 94 -8.62 6.96 -12.72
C MET A 94 -9.55 5.75 -12.90
N THR A 95 -8.96 4.56 -12.88
CA THR A 95 -9.69 3.29 -12.80
C THR A 95 -9.13 2.52 -11.61
N TYR A 96 -9.99 2.15 -10.67
CA TYR A 96 -9.59 1.30 -9.55
C TYR A 96 -9.89 -0.15 -9.89
N TYR A 97 -9.10 -1.05 -9.33
CA TYR A 97 -9.24 -2.49 -9.49
C TYR A 97 -9.28 -3.17 -8.13
N GLN A 98 -10.11 -4.20 -8.01
CA GLN A 98 -10.21 -5.09 -6.86
C GLN A 98 -10.05 -6.53 -7.34
N TYR A 99 -9.16 -7.29 -6.71
CA TYR A 99 -8.99 -8.72 -6.97
C TYR A 99 -9.45 -9.51 -5.75
N ARG A 100 -10.44 -10.38 -5.93
CA ARG A 100 -11.07 -11.11 -4.81
C ARG A 100 -10.40 -12.47 -4.62
N GLY A 101 -9.44 -12.52 -3.70
CA GLY A 101 -8.70 -13.74 -3.40
C GLY A 101 -7.87 -14.27 -4.58
N TYR A 102 -7.21 -13.34 -5.25
CA TYR A 102 -6.21 -13.56 -6.29
C TYR A 102 -5.21 -12.41 -6.22
N ASN A 103 -3.93 -12.69 -5.97
CA ASN A 103 -2.90 -11.65 -5.98
C ASN A 103 -2.49 -11.38 -7.44
N PRO A 104 -2.68 -10.16 -7.97
CA PRO A 104 -2.38 -9.87 -9.37
C PRO A 104 -0.88 -9.88 -9.71
N LEU A 105 0.01 -9.83 -8.71
CA LEU A 105 1.46 -9.87 -8.90
C LEU A 105 2.04 -11.29 -8.83
N TYR A 106 1.19 -12.28 -8.55
CA TYR A 106 1.59 -13.68 -8.52
C TYR A 106 1.32 -14.35 -9.86
N THR A 107 2.17 -15.33 -10.18
CA THR A 107 1.83 -16.29 -11.23
C THR A 107 0.59 -17.10 -10.83
N GLU A 108 -0.11 -17.64 -11.84
CA GLU A 108 -1.28 -18.49 -11.60
C GLU A 108 -0.94 -19.68 -10.68
N LYS A 109 0.23 -20.32 -10.89
CA LYS A 109 0.73 -21.41 -10.04
C LYS A 109 0.86 -20.98 -8.57
N ARG A 110 1.47 -19.81 -8.30
CA ARG A 110 1.65 -19.32 -6.93
C ARG A 110 0.32 -18.96 -6.27
N ASN A 111 -0.64 -18.41 -7.04
CA ASN A 111 -2.01 -18.20 -6.56
C ASN A 111 -2.70 -19.53 -6.19
N ARG A 112 -2.58 -20.57 -7.02
CA ARG A 112 -3.13 -21.90 -6.71
C ARG A 112 -2.52 -22.51 -5.45
N GLU A 113 -1.20 -22.44 -5.30
CA GLU A 113 -0.48 -22.95 -4.12
C GLU A 113 -0.88 -22.23 -2.82
N ASN A 114 -1.30 -20.96 -2.91
CA ASN A 114 -1.69 -20.14 -1.76
C ASN A 114 -3.21 -19.93 -1.64
N ALA A 115 -4.03 -20.70 -2.37
CA ALA A 115 -5.46 -20.42 -2.55
C ALA A 115 -6.24 -20.27 -1.23
N ASN A 116 -5.91 -21.06 -0.19
CA ASN A 116 -6.57 -20.98 1.10
C ASN A 116 -6.31 -19.66 1.82
N ALA A 117 -5.07 -19.18 1.80
CA ALA A 117 -4.74 -17.86 2.33
C ALA A 117 -5.35 -16.76 1.46
N MET A 118 -5.23 -16.87 0.13
CA MET A 118 -5.67 -15.83 -0.80
C MET A 118 -7.15 -15.51 -0.66
N LYS A 119 -8.04 -16.49 -0.40
CA LYS A 119 -9.48 -16.26 -0.19
C LYS A 119 -9.82 -15.21 0.88
N ARG A 120 -8.89 -14.90 1.78
CA ARG A 120 -9.05 -13.87 2.82
C ARG A 120 -8.77 -12.45 2.34
N PHE A 121 -8.06 -12.29 1.22
CA PHE A 121 -7.52 -11.01 0.81
C PHE A 121 -8.22 -10.43 -0.40
N TYR A 122 -8.58 -9.16 -0.32
CA TYR A 122 -8.94 -8.34 -1.48
C TYR A 122 -7.76 -7.41 -1.78
N PHE A 123 -7.28 -7.44 -3.02
CA PHE A 123 -6.13 -6.66 -3.47
C PHE A 123 -6.60 -5.46 -4.27
N TYR A 124 -6.00 -4.29 -4.05
CA TYR A 124 -6.41 -3.05 -4.67
C TYR A 124 -5.24 -2.38 -5.39
N ARG A 125 -5.52 -1.89 -6.60
CA ARG A 125 -4.61 -1.03 -7.38
C ARG A 125 -5.41 0.02 -8.15
N PHE A 126 -4.73 0.97 -8.77
CA PHE A 126 -5.36 1.88 -9.72
C PHE A 126 -4.51 2.10 -10.96
N THR A 127 -5.17 2.47 -12.05
CA THR A 127 -4.54 3.10 -13.22
C THR A 127 -5.02 4.54 -13.38
N GLY A 128 -4.24 5.36 -14.08
CA GLY A 128 -4.60 6.75 -14.37
C GLY A 128 -3.59 7.46 -15.26
N LYS A 129 -3.79 8.76 -15.50
CA LYS A 129 -2.86 9.61 -16.25
C LYS A 129 -2.36 10.77 -15.40
N GLY A 130 -1.10 10.71 -14.99
CA GLY A 130 -0.41 11.77 -14.26
C GLY A 130 -0.01 12.91 -15.20
N GLY A 131 -0.45 14.13 -14.91
CA GLY A 131 -0.17 15.32 -15.73
C GLY A 131 -0.67 15.21 -17.17
N GLY A 132 -1.61 14.30 -17.45
CA GLY A 132 -2.11 13.99 -18.80
C GLY A 132 -1.15 13.20 -19.70
N ILE A 133 0.08 12.95 -19.27
CA ILE A 133 1.15 12.39 -20.11
C ILE A 133 1.60 11.02 -19.60
N ILE A 134 1.68 10.83 -18.29
CA ILE A 134 2.30 9.65 -17.67
C ILE A 134 1.22 8.61 -17.40
N SER A 135 1.35 7.42 -17.97
CA SER A 135 0.51 6.29 -17.59
C SER A 135 0.92 5.78 -16.22
N LEU A 136 -0.04 5.76 -15.29
CA LEU A 136 0.12 5.25 -13.94
C LEU A 136 -0.55 3.88 -13.85
N ASP A 137 0.13 2.92 -13.23
CA ASP A 137 -0.41 1.62 -12.80
C ASP A 137 0.22 1.28 -11.45
N ASN A 138 -0.47 1.62 -10.37
CA ASN A 138 0.09 1.58 -9.03
C ASN A 138 -0.69 0.64 -8.13
N THR A 139 0.04 -0.25 -7.46
CA THR A 139 -0.53 -1.04 -6.37
C THR A 139 -0.87 -0.14 -5.20
N LEU A 140 -1.95 -0.45 -4.49
CA LEU A 140 -2.34 0.27 -3.27
C LEU A 140 -2.07 -0.64 -2.07
N VAL A 141 -3.00 -1.54 -1.77
CA VAL A 141 -2.94 -2.38 -0.57
C VAL A 141 -3.69 -3.70 -0.78
N ALA A 142 -3.39 -4.68 0.06
CA ALA A 142 -4.21 -5.87 0.26
C ALA A 142 -4.91 -5.78 1.61
N VAL A 143 -6.19 -6.14 1.67
CA VAL A 143 -6.98 -6.15 2.91
C VAL A 143 -7.38 -7.58 3.26
N ASP A 144 -7.01 -8.05 4.45
CA ASP A 144 -7.62 -9.27 5.01
C ASP A 144 -9.05 -8.91 5.46
N ILE A 145 -10.05 -9.42 4.75
CA ILE A 145 -11.45 -9.04 4.98
C ILE A 145 -12.00 -9.57 6.31
N TYR A 146 -11.32 -10.51 6.96
CA TYR A 146 -11.73 -11.06 8.25
C TYR A 146 -11.12 -10.27 9.39
N THR A 147 -9.79 -10.10 9.40
CA THR A 147 -9.09 -9.35 10.45
C THR A 147 -9.14 -7.85 10.24
N LYS A 148 -9.52 -7.38 9.06
CA LYS A 148 -9.56 -5.96 8.67
C LYS A 148 -8.18 -5.30 8.63
N TYR A 149 -7.11 -6.08 8.68
CA TYR A 149 -5.77 -5.55 8.52
C TYR A 149 -5.39 -5.34 7.06
N VAL A 150 -4.54 -4.34 6.88
CA VAL A 150 -4.05 -3.85 5.60
C VAL A 150 -2.58 -4.23 5.44
N TYR A 151 -2.21 -4.72 4.27
CA TYR A 151 -0.88 -5.22 3.97
C TYR A 151 -0.38 -4.62 2.65
N ILE A 152 0.93 -4.42 2.57
CA ILE A 152 1.61 -4.23 1.29
C ILE A 152 1.71 -5.60 0.63
N TYR A 153 1.31 -5.71 -0.64
CA TYR A 153 1.47 -6.93 -1.42
C TYR A 153 2.36 -6.75 -2.66
N GLY A 154 2.73 -5.50 -2.97
CA GLY A 154 3.53 -5.12 -4.11
C GLY A 154 4.56 -4.07 -3.74
N VAL A 155 5.72 -4.14 -4.40
CA VAL A 155 6.79 -3.14 -4.32
C VAL A 155 7.19 -2.70 -5.73
N PRO A 156 7.60 -1.45 -5.94
CA PRO A 156 8.18 -1.03 -7.20
C PRO A 156 9.41 -1.88 -7.54
N VAL A 157 9.51 -2.35 -8.78
CA VAL A 157 10.70 -3.05 -9.30
C VAL A 157 11.38 -2.26 -10.41
N GLU A 158 10.64 -1.35 -11.05
CA GLU A 158 11.15 -0.37 -12.00
C GLU A 158 10.45 0.96 -11.73
N GLU A 159 11.22 2.04 -11.85
CA GLU A 159 10.79 3.40 -11.58
C GLU A 159 11.38 4.34 -12.64
N ASP A 160 10.60 5.31 -13.06
CA ASP A 160 11.04 6.37 -13.97
C ASP A 160 11.07 7.71 -13.23
N LYS A 161 12.02 8.57 -13.62
CA LYS A 161 12.07 9.93 -13.11
C LYS A 161 11.25 10.85 -14.00
N VAL A 162 10.15 11.37 -13.47
CA VAL A 162 9.31 12.34 -14.19
C VAL A 162 9.22 13.65 -13.41
N PHE A 163 9.63 14.75 -14.06
CA PHE A 163 9.73 16.07 -13.43
C PHE A 163 10.47 16.06 -12.08
N GLY A 164 11.51 15.22 -11.96
CA GLY A 164 12.32 15.10 -10.75
C GLY A 164 11.74 14.20 -9.65
N VAL A 165 10.55 13.63 -9.86
CA VAL A 165 9.89 12.68 -8.95
C VAL A 165 10.03 11.26 -9.50
N ASP A 166 10.39 10.31 -8.63
CA ASP A 166 10.48 8.90 -9.00
C ASP A 166 9.08 8.28 -8.98
N VAL A 167 8.64 7.75 -10.12
CA VAL A 167 7.30 7.20 -10.35
C VAL A 167 7.42 5.69 -10.63
N PRO A 168 6.77 4.82 -9.84
CA PRO A 168 6.74 3.40 -10.12
C PRO A 168 6.09 3.10 -11.48
N THR A 169 6.83 2.40 -12.34
CA THR A 169 6.35 1.97 -13.67
C THR A 169 6.09 0.47 -13.74
N LYS A 170 6.65 -0.30 -12.80
CA LYS A 170 6.42 -1.73 -12.69
C LYS A 170 6.45 -2.18 -11.24
N TRP A 171 5.60 -3.15 -10.94
CA TRP A 171 5.44 -3.70 -9.60
C TRP A 171 5.73 -5.20 -9.57
N GLY A 172 6.41 -5.63 -8.52
CA GLY A 172 6.64 -7.03 -8.19
C GLY A 172 6.01 -7.38 -6.84
N PRO A 173 5.80 -8.67 -6.53
CA PRO A 173 5.28 -9.07 -5.23
C PRO A 173 6.21 -8.59 -4.11
N SER A 174 5.64 -8.11 -2.99
CA SER A 174 6.41 -7.63 -1.82
C SER A 174 7.20 -8.71 -1.10
N ASP A 175 6.97 -9.97 -1.45
CA ASP A 175 7.65 -11.15 -0.93
C ASP A 175 9.02 -11.32 -1.57
N THR A 176 9.78 -10.24 -1.62
CA THR A 176 11.14 -10.14 -2.15
C THR A 176 12.11 -9.73 -1.05
N VAL A 177 11.62 -9.13 0.04
CA VAL A 177 12.40 -8.84 1.24
C VAL A 177 12.79 -10.14 1.94
N LYS A 178 14.08 -10.28 2.27
CA LYS A 178 14.59 -11.41 3.06
C LYS A 178 14.60 -11.04 4.54
N TYR A 179 13.86 -11.78 5.35
CA TYR A 179 13.93 -11.70 6.80
C TYR A 179 14.65 -12.93 7.38
N LYS A 180 15.74 -12.71 8.13
CA LYS A 180 16.60 -13.80 8.67
C LYS A 180 16.96 -14.88 7.62
N GLY A 181 17.25 -14.44 6.41
CA GLY A 181 17.60 -15.32 5.28
C GLY A 181 16.42 -16.02 4.59
N SER A 182 15.18 -15.80 5.04
CA SER A 182 13.96 -16.38 4.43
C SER A 182 13.07 -15.30 3.81
N ILE A 183 12.48 -15.61 2.66
CA ILE A 183 11.40 -14.82 2.07
C ILE A 183 10.09 -15.29 2.69
N MET A 184 9.28 -14.36 3.20
CA MET A 184 7.97 -14.67 3.76
C MET A 184 6.85 -14.24 2.80
N PRO A 185 5.69 -14.93 2.84
CA PRO A 185 4.46 -14.43 2.23
C PRO A 185 4.06 -13.05 2.76
N PHE A 186 3.43 -12.20 1.94
CA PHE A 186 3.16 -10.80 2.29
C PHE A 186 2.35 -10.65 3.58
N TYR A 187 1.40 -11.58 3.79
CA TYR A 187 0.52 -11.63 4.95
C TYR A 187 1.19 -12.12 6.25
N LYS A 188 2.47 -12.50 6.19
CA LYS A 188 3.29 -12.82 7.39
C LYS A 188 4.14 -11.64 7.86
N TYR A 189 4.24 -10.59 7.06
CA TYR A 189 4.79 -9.32 7.52
C TYR A 189 3.77 -8.58 8.39
N ASP A 190 4.24 -7.53 9.04
CA ASP A 190 3.40 -6.67 9.84
C ASP A 190 2.37 -5.94 8.95
N PRO A 191 1.09 -5.87 9.37
CA PRO A 191 0.12 -5.04 8.70
C PRO A 191 0.54 -3.57 8.80
N VAL A 192 0.28 -2.84 7.73
CA VAL A 192 0.58 -1.41 7.60
C VAL A 192 -0.59 -0.51 8.01
N GLY A 193 -1.70 -1.12 8.42
CA GLY A 193 -2.88 -0.41 8.85
C GLY A 193 -4.04 -1.33 9.13
N HIS A 194 -5.20 -0.73 9.39
CA HIS A 194 -6.47 -1.43 9.58
C HIS A 194 -7.64 -0.64 8.99
N VAL A 195 -8.74 -1.34 8.73
CA VAL A 195 -10.00 -0.76 8.25
C VAL A 195 -10.97 -0.63 9.41
N MET A 196 -11.62 0.51 9.50
CA MET A 196 -12.70 0.82 10.44
C MET A 196 -14.06 0.48 9.82
N ASP A 197 -15.08 0.32 10.66
CA ASP A 197 -16.43 -0.06 10.22
C ASP A 197 -17.16 1.02 9.41
N ASP A 198 -16.72 2.28 9.52
CA ASP A 198 -17.14 3.44 8.73
C ASP A 198 -16.42 3.55 7.37
N GLY A 199 -15.55 2.59 7.05
CA GLY A 199 -14.76 2.53 5.82
C GLY A 199 -13.44 3.30 5.85
N THR A 200 -13.13 4.00 6.95
CA THR A 200 -11.82 4.66 7.11
C THR A 200 -10.70 3.62 7.12
N ILE A 201 -9.60 3.90 6.42
CA ILE A 201 -8.38 3.09 6.51
C ILE A 201 -7.35 3.89 7.31
N VAL A 202 -7.01 3.37 8.47
CA VAL A 202 -5.95 3.92 9.33
C VAL A 202 -4.64 3.26 8.91
N LEU A 203 -3.74 4.02 8.31
CA LEU A 203 -2.39 3.60 7.98
C LEU A 203 -1.45 3.99 9.12
N TYR A 204 -0.55 3.09 9.51
CA TYR A 204 0.37 3.32 10.62
C TYR A 204 1.56 4.19 10.19
N ASP A 205 2.08 4.97 11.14
CA ASP A 205 3.14 5.97 10.88
C ASP A 205 4.37 5.35 10.22
N PHE A 206 4.84 4.18 10.66
CA PHE A 206 5.98 3.53 10.02
C PHE A 206 5.80 3.29 8.51
N TYR A 207 4.56 3.04 8.06
CA TYR A 207 4.26 2.87 6.65
C TYR A 207 4.21 4.21 5.94
N LEU A 208 3.57 5.22 6.55
CA LEU A 208 3.52 6.58 6.01
C LEU A 208 4.93 7.17 5.86
N ASP A 209 5.77 7.01 6.88
CA ASP A 209 7.16 7.43 6.91
C ASP A 209 8.00 6.72 5.84
N SER A 210 7.67 5.47 5.50
CA SER A 210 8.38 4.75 4.44
C SER A 210 8.27 5.45 3.07
N PHE A 211 7.21 6.21 2.80
CA PHE A 211 7.11 7.00 1.55
C PHE A 211 8.12 8.14 1.49
N LEU A 212 8.61 8.60 2.64
CA LEU A 212 9.60 9.65 2.78
C LEU A 212 11.03 9.11 2.74
N ASP A 213 11.21 7.80 2.98
CA ASP A 213 12.50 7.11 2.90
C ASP A 213 12.77 6.60 1.47
N LYS A 214 13.63 7.33 0.74
CA LYS A 214 13.97 6.96 -0.65
C LYS A 214 14.68 5.62 -0.80
N GLU A 215 15.35 5.12 0.23
CA GLU A 215 16.11 3.87 0.16
C GLU A 215 15.26 2.66 0.55
N ASN A 216 14.34 2.82 1.51
CA ASN A 216 13.54 1.72 2.06
C ASN A 216 12.04 1.82 1.78
N ARG A 217 11.62 2.75 0.91
CA ARG A 217 10.20 2.91 0.54
C ARG A 217 9.54 1.62 0.10
N TYR A 218 8.27 1.49 0.49
CA TYR A 218 7.38 0.37 0.14
C TYR A 218 7.78 -1.00 0.72
N GLN A 219 8.84 -1.10 1.53
CA GLN A 219 9.26 -2.41 2.05
C GLN A 219 8.31 -2.91 3.16
N PRO A 220 7.88 -4.17 3.12
CA PRO A 220 7.15 -4.76 4.24
C PRO A 220 8.05 -4.89 5.47
N LEU A 221 7.52 -4.49 6.63
CA LEU A 221 8.20 -4.59 7.92
C LEU A 221 7.92 -5.95 8.57
N TYR A 222 8.89 -6.51 9.28
CA TYR A 222 8.64 -7.63 10.19
C TYR A 222 9.24 -7.36 11.56
N ASN A 223 8.37 -7.25 12.57
CA ASN A 223 8.74 -7.21 13.96
C ASN A 223 8.41 -8.56 14.63
N SER A 224 9.45 -9.30 15.02
CA SER A 224 9.33 -10.63 15.65
C SER A 224 8.52 -10.67 16.95
N LYS A 225 8.08 -9.52 17.48
CA LYS A 225 7.42 -9.44 18.78
C LYS A 225 5.91 -9.61 18.80
N TYR A 226 5.16 -9.46 17.71
CA TYR A 226 3.71 -9.65 17.76
C TYR A 226 3.15 -10.08 16.40
N ILE A 227 3.17 -11.40 16.18
CA ILE A 227 2.26 -12.06 15.25
C ILE A 227 1.18 -12.65 16.12
N TYR A 228 -0.08 -12.37 15.80
CA TYR A 228 -1.24 -13.14 16.26
C TYR A 228 -0.88 -14.54 16.79
N LYS A 229 -0.96 -14.68 18.11
CA LYS A 229 -1.45 -15.90 18.75
C LYS A 229 -2.89 -15.66 19.14
#